data_AF-A0A6F8XYM6-F1
#
_entry.id   AF-A0A6F8XYM6-F1
#
_cell.length_a   1.000
_cell.length_b   1.000
_cell.length_c   1.000
_cell.angle_alpha   90.00
_cell.angle_beta   90.00
_cell.angle_gamma   90.00
#
_symmetry.space_group_name_H-M   'P 1'
#
loop_
_entity.id
_entity.type
_entity.pdbx_description
1 polymer ?
#
loop_
_entity_poly.entity_id
_entity_poly.type
_entity_poly.pdbx_seq_one_letter_code
_entity_poly.pdbx_strand_id
1 'polypeptide(L)'
;MTHPFEVRGEITVDATPDQVWDAIASGPGVDSWLMGRTEIDGDNKTSTFEMFGNTATSAITVWEPGHRFATQEEKNPDGTFAAFEWLIEARDGGGAVVRFVHSGLLGEDWEAEYNALSVGDHAYLAKLGVYLAHFAPRTATRSTFLPGPTTKDSWAAMTAAIGAGTDAADGQPARLTVPGVEPVDGVVEFAGSPSFVGMRTEDAMYMLIHGYKDQMFATAHYFDDRDRSAENEAWQAWLGALA
;
A
#
# COMPACT_ATOMS: atom_id res chain seq x y z
N MET A 1 -2.49 -29.23 0.52
CA MET A 1 -2.82 -29.01 1.95
C MET A 1 -2.63 -27.54 2.22
N THR A 2 -3.40 -26.93 3.13
CA THR A 2 -3.23 -25.52 3.46
C THR A 2 -2.22 -25.31 4.58
N HIS A 3 -1.59 -24.14 4.60
CA HIS A 3 -0.54 -23.77 5.55
C HIS A 3 -0.93 -22.49 6.30
N PRO A 4 -0.98 -22.50 7.66
CA PRO A 4 -1.27 -21.29 8.41
C PRO A 4 -0.14 -20.28 8.28
N PHE A 5 -0.51 -19.01 8.19
CA PHE A 5 0.43 -17.90 8.17
C PHE A 5 -0.06 -16.76 9.06
N GLU A 6 0.89 -15.93 9.48
CA GLU A 6 0.62 -14.70 10.21
C GLU A 6 1.77 -13.71 9.97
N VAL A 7 1.45 -12.49 9.56
CA VAL A 7 2.36 -11.35 9.47
C VAL A 7 1.86 -10.29 10.44
N ARG A 8 2.76 -9.73 11.25
CA ARG A 8 2.43 -8.68 12.22
C ARG A 8 3.26 -7.44 11.95
N GLY A 9 2.68 -6.27 12.18
CA GLY A 9 3.39 -4.99 12.12
C GLY A 9 2.89 -4.01 13.18
N GLU A 10 3.73 -3.03 13.49
CA GLU A 10 3.42 -1.94 14.41
C GLU A 10 4.03 -0.64 13.87
N ILE A 11 3.27 0.44 13.92
CA ILE A 11 3.76 1.81 13.68
C ILE A 11 3.28 2.74 14.79
N THR A 12 4.08 3.76 15.06
CA THR A 12 3.68 4.90 15.90
C THR A 12 3.41 6.08 15.00
N VAL A 13 2.30 6.77 15.23
CA VAL A 13 1.91 7.96 14.47
C VAL A 13 1.48 9.09 15.40
N ASP A 14 1.66 10.33 14.95
CA ASP A 14 1.14 11.51 15.64
C ASP A 14 -0.35 11.76 15.34
N ALA A 15 -0.92 11.02 14.38
CA ALA A 15 -2.34 11.04 14.07
C ALA A 15 -3.18 10.51 15.25
N THR A 16 -4.33 11.13 15.46
CA THR A 16 -5.29 10.71 16.49
C THR A 16 -5.91 9.34 16.18
N PRO A 17 -6.42 8.60 17.18
CA PRO A 17 -7.12 7.34 16.94
C PRO A 17 -8.26 7.44 15.92
N ASP A 18 -8.99 8.57 15.89
CA ASP A 18 -10.06 8.80 14.92
C ASP A 18 -9.51 8.97 13.49
N GLN A 19 -8.39 9.68 13.31
CA GLN A 19 -7.75 9.80 11.99
C GLN A 19 -7.19 8.46 11.51
N VAL A 20 -6.64 7.65 12.41
CA VAL A 20 -6.21 6.28 12.10
C VAL A 20 -7.41 5.43 11.71
N TRP A 21 -8.51 5.52 12.47
CA TRP A 21 -9.74 4.81 12.18
C TRP A 21 -10.26 5.13 10.78
N ASP A 22 -10.37 6.43 10.44
CA ASP A 22 -10.79 6.86 9.12
C ASP A 22 -9.86 6.32 8.01
N ALA A 23 -8.55 6.24 8.28
CA ALA A 23 -7.56 5.74 7.32
C ALA A 23 -7.67 4.23 7.03
N ILE A 24 -8.13 3.41 7.99
CA ILE A 24 -8.17 1.94 7.85
C ILE A 24 -9.57 1.35 7.70
N ALA A 25 -10.59 2.08 8.16
CA ALA A 25 -11.97 1.62 8.26
C ALA A 25 -12.95 2.44 7.39
N SER A 26 -12.43 3.25 6.46
CA SER A 26 -13.23 3.90 5.40
C SER A 26 -12.64 3.62 4.02
N GLY A 27 -13.49 3.48 3.00
CA GLY A 27 -13.03 3.29 1.61
C GLY A 27 -12.07 4.39 1.14
N PRO A 28 -12.45 5.69 1.22
CA PRO A 28 -11.56 6.79 0.85
C PRO A 28 -10.24 6.84 1.64
N GLY A 29 -10.26 6.47 2.92
CA GLY A 29 -9.05 6.40 3.74
C GLY A 29 -8.12 5.27 3.30
N VAL A 30 -8.67 4.06 3.09
CA VAL A 30 -7.90 2.89 2.64
C VAL A 30 -7.29 3.13 1.25
N ASP A 31 -8.08 3.67 0.32
CA ASP A 31 -7.63 4.00 -1.05
C ASP A 31 -6.54 5.08 -1.09
N SER A 32 -6.27 5.77 0.02
CA SER A 32 -5.22 6.80 0.11
C SER A 32 -3.82 6.23 0.33
N TRP A 33 -3.68 4.94 0.62
CA TRP A 33 -2.40 4.27 0.83
C TRP A 33 -2.34 2.84 0.29
N LEU A 34 -3.47 2.14 0.22
CA LEU A 34 -3.58 0.80 -0.36
C LEU A 34 -3.89 0.88 -1.85
N MET A 35 -3.36 -0.08 -2.62
CA MET A 35 -3.73 -0.27 -4.03
C MET A 35 -5.20 -0.66 -4.21
N GLY A 36 -5.72 -0.57 -5.43
CA GLY A 36 -7.08 -1.03 -5.75
C GLY A 36 -8.17 -0.05 -5.28
N ARG A 37 -9.39 -0.58 -5.13
CA ARG A 37 -10.57 0.17 -4.68
C ARG A 37 -11.22 -0.57 -3.53
N THR A 38 -11.43 0.13 -2.42
CA THR A 38 -12.02 -0.43 -1.21
C THR A 38 -13.35 0.25 -0.91
N GLU A 39 -14.37 -0.56 -0.61
CA GLU A 39 -15.64 -0.13 -0.05
C GLU A 39 -15.83 -0.78 1.31
N ILE A 40 -16.16 0.01 2.33
CA ILE A 40 -16.40 -0.47 3.70
C ILE A 40 -17.79 -0.03 4.11
N ASP A 41 -18.64 -1.01 4.41
CA ASP A 41 -19.99 -0.82 4.92
C ASP A 41 -20.05 -1.31 6.37
N GLY A 42 -19.89 -0.35 7.29
CA GLY A 42 -19.93 -0.60 8.73
C GLY A 42 -21.31 -1.03 9.24
N ASP A 43 -22.40 -0.73 8.53
CA ASP A 43 -23.76 -1.07 8.94
C ASP A 43 -24.09 -2.53 8.56
N ASN A 44 -23.75 -2.92 7.33
CA ASN A 44 -23.93 -4.29 6.84
C ASN A 44 -22.78 -5.24 7.21
N LYS A 45 -21.72 -4.73 7.85
CA LYS A 45 -20.54 -5.50 8.26
C LYS A 45 -19.84 -6.17 7.07
N THR A 46 -19.66 -5.44 5.98
CA THR A 46 -19.00 -5.93 4.76
C THR A 46 -17.89 -5.00 4.31
N SER A 47 -16.81 -5.59 3.79
CA SER A 47 -15.73 -4.89 3.12
C SER A 47 -15.53 -5.52 1.75
N THR A 48 -15.43 -4.70 0.71
CA THR A 48 -15.22 -5.14 -0.67
C THR A 48 -13.94 -4.52 -1.19
N PHE A 49 -13.10 -5.35 -1.80
CA PHE A 49 -11.84 -4.96 -2.42
C PHE A 49 -11.88 -5.31 -3.90
N GLU A 50 -11.68 -4.32 -4.76
CA GLU A 50 -11.61 -4.49 -6.21
C GLU A 50 -10.23 -4.16 -6.75
N MET A 51 -9.69 -5.06 -7.57
CA MET A 51 -8.40 -4.89 -8.22
C MET A 51 -8.37 -5.64 -9.55
N PHE A 52 -7.99 -4.95 -10.63
CA PHE A 52 -7.95 -5.50 -12.00
C PHE A 52 -9.24 -6.23 -12.42
N GLY A 53 -10.40 -5.71 -12.02
CA GLY A 53 -11.72 -6.29 -12.32
C GLY A 53 -12.06 -7.55 -11.51
N ASN A 54 -11.22 -7.95 -10.56
CA ASN A 54 -11.53 -8.98 -9.58
C ASN A 54 -12.05 -8.32 -8.31
N THR A 55 -13.10 -8.88 -7.75
CA THR A 55 -13.74 -8.38 -6.52
C THR A 55 -13.67 -9.46 -5.45
N ALA A 56 -13.07 -9.13 -4.31
CA ALA A 56 -13.09 -9.94 -3.10
C ALA A 56 -14.03 -9.29 -2.07
N THR A 57 -14.79 -10.11 -1.34
CA THR A 57 -15.66 -9.65 -0.26
C THR A 57 -15.26 -10.30 1.05
N SER A 58 -15.17 -9.49 2.10
CA SER A 58 -14.85 -9.90 3.46
C SER A 58 -15.98 -9.50 4.41
N ALA A 59 -16.24 -10.34 5.41
CA ALA A 59 -17.07 -9.99 6.54
C ALA A 59 -16.26 -9.15 7.54
N ILE A 60 -16.86 -8.09 8.07
CA ILE A 60 -16.31 -7.33 9.21
C ILE A 60 -16.64 -8.09 10.48
N THR A 61 -15.63 -8.70 11.09
CA THR A 61 -15.79 -9.54 12.30
C THR A 61 -15.67 -8.72 13.59
N VAL A 62 -14.98 -7.58 13.56
CA VAL A 62 -14.89 -6.62 14.67
C VAL A 62 -15.04 -5.19 14.14
N TRP A 63 -15.86 -4.40 14.82
CA TRP A 63 -16.10 -2.99 14.51
C TRP A 63 -16.21 -2.17 15.81
N GLU A 64 -15.08 -1.65 16.27
CA GLU A 64 -14.96 -0.83 17.48
C GLU A 64 -14.26 0.49 17.10
N PRO A 65 -15.01 1.52 16.69
CA PRO A 65 -14.46 2.77 16.20
C PRO A 65 -13.39 3.39 17.12
N GLY A 66 -12.26 3.81 16.52
CA GLY A 66 -11.11 4.36 17.24
C GLY A 66 -10.27 3.34 18.02
N HIS A 67 -10.61 2.04 17.98
CA HIS A 67 -9.99 1.01 18.81
C HIS A 67 -9.61 -0.26 18.05
N ARG A 68 -10.56 -0.94 17.40
CA ARG A 68 -10.31 -2.25 16.80
C ARG A 68 -11.17 -2.49 15.56
N PHE A 69 -10.54 -2.94 14.48
CA PHE A 69 -11.20 -3.27 13.23
C PHE A 69 -10.67 -4.61 12.71
N ALA A 70 -11.56 -5.53 12.35
CA ALA A 70 -11.14 -6.81 11.81
C ALA A 70 -12.06 -7.27 10.67
N THR A 71 -11.44 -7.87 9.66
CA THR A 71 -12.10 -8.44 8.49
C THR A 71 -11.63 -9.86 8.24
N GLN A 72 -12.48 -10.67 7.63
CA GLN A 72 -12.13 -12.00 7.19
C GLN A 72 -12.83 -12.33 5.87
N GLU A 73 -12.08 -12.87 4.93
CA GLU A 73 -12.62 -13.41 3.69
C GLU A 73 -13.41 -14.70 3.95
N GLU A 74 -14.32 -15.00 3.02
CA GLU A 74 -14.87 -16.35 2.92
C GLU A 74 -13.76 -17.33 2.52
N LYS A 75 -13.85 -18.56 3.03
CA LYS A 75 -12.91 -19.60 2.67
C LYS A 75 -13.15 -20.04 1.23
N ASN A 76 -12.08 -20.04 0.45
CA ASN A 76 -12.07 -20.64 -0.88
C ASN A 76 -12.37 -22.15 -0.81
N PRO A 77 -12.79 -22.78 -1.92
CA PRO A 77 -13.04 -24.22 -1.97
C PRO A 77 -11.83 -25.09 -1.60
N ASP A 78 -10.61 -24.57 -1.80
CA ASP A 78 -9.35 -25.23 -1.42
C ASP A 78 -8.96 -25.01 0.05
N GLY A 79 -9.76 -24.22 0.79
CA GLY A 79 -9.61 -23.92 2.21
C GLY A 79 -8.76 -22.69 2.51
N THR A 80 -8.22 -22.00 1.50
CA THR A 80 -7.46 -20.76 1.69
C THR A 80 -8.37 -19.60 2.07
N PHE A 81 -7.84 -18.63 2.83
CA PHE A 81 -8.51 -17.37 3.15
C PHE A 81 -7.49 -16.38 3.76
N ALA A 82 -7.80 -15.08 3.69
CA ALA A 82 -7.11 -14.04 4.43
C ALA A 82 -8.01 -13.39 5.50
N ALA A 83 -7.38 -12.87 6.55
CA ALA A 83 -7.99 -12.12 7.62
C ALA A 83 -7.06 -10.98 8.05
N PHE A 84 -7.65 -9.83 8.34
CA PHE A 84 -6.93 -8.66 8.82
C PHE A 84 -7.47 -8.22 10.17
N GLU A 85 -6.59 -7.87 11.09
CA GLU A 85 -6.94 -7.27 12.37
C GLU A 85 -6.07 -6.04 12.63
N TRP A 86 -6.73 -4.97 13.06
CA TRP A 86 -6.13 -3.70 13.41
C TRP A 86 -6.48 -3.34 14.84
N LEU A 87 -5.48 -2.89 15.58
CA LEU A 87 -5.63 -2.34 16.93
C LEU A 87 -5.03 -0.93 16.97
N ILE A 88 -5.80 0.01 17.51
CA ILE A 88 -5.44 1.41 17.67
C ILE A 88 -5.39 1.72 19.16
N GLU A 89 -4.22 2.11 19.66
CA GLU A 89 -4.02 2.52 21.04
C GLU A 89 -3.62 3.99 21.09
N ALA A 90 -4.44 4.81 21.75
CA ALA A 90 -4.08 6.20 22.03
C ALA A 90 -2.81 6.28 22.87
N ARG A 91 -1.95 7.26 22.58
CA ARG A 91 -0.71 7.50 23.32
C ARG A 91 -0.86 8.66 24.30
N ASP A 92 -0.25 8.52 25.46
CA ASP A 92 -0.08 9.62 26.40
C ASP A 92 0.71 10.75 25.72
N GLY A 93 0.14 11.95 25.70
CA GLY A 93 0.74 13.11 25.03
C GLY A 93 0.34 13.31 23.57
N GLY A 94 -0.55 12.47 23.02
CA GLY A 94 -1.08 12.59 21.66
C GLY A 94 -0.56 11.52 20.71
N GLY A 95 -1.27 11.32 19.60
CA GLY A 95 -1.00 10.27 18.62
C GLY A 95 -1.55 8.89 19.00
N ALA A 96 -1.17 7.89 18.22
CA ALA A 96 -1.57 6.50 18.42
C ALA A 96 -0.46 5.49 18.07
N VAL A 97 -0.51 4.31 18.69
CA VAL A 97 0.17 3.11 18.20
C VAL A 97 -0.84 2.30 17.39
N VAL A 98 -0.46 1.93 16.17
CA VAL A 98 -1.27 1.12 15.26
C VAL A 98 -0.60 -0.22 15.11
N ARG A 99 -1.33 -1.29 15.43
CA ARG A 99 -0.89 -2.67 15.19
C ARG A 99 -1.76 -3.33 14.16
N PHE A 100 -1.12 -4.20 13.39
CA PHE A 100 -1.71 -4.93 12.29
C PHE A 100 -1.36 -6.41 12.39
N VAL A 101 -2.33 -7.25 12.03
CA VAL A 101 -2.13 -8.68 11.80
C VAL A 101 -2.80 -9.05 10.49
N HIS A 102 -2.04 -9.66 9.58
CA HIS A 102 -2.54 -10.40 8.42
C HIS A 102 -2.36 -11.88 8.69
N SER A 103 -3.44 -12.66 8.66
CA SER A 103 -3.39 -14.09 8.96
C SER A 103 -4.32 -14.89 8.06
N GLY A 104 -4.15 -16.21 8.04
CA GLY A 104 -5.05 -17.07 7.29
C GLY A 104 -4.45 -18.42 6.95
N LEU A 105 -4.85 -18.96 5.81
CA LEU A 105 -4.39 -20.23 5.27
C LEU A 105 -3.93 -20.04 3.81
N LEU A 106 -2.66 -20.34 3.53
CA LEU A 106 -2.07 -20.33 2.19
C LEU A 106 -2.16 -21.71 1.52
N GLY A 107 -2.04 -21.69 0.19
CA GLY A 107 -2.10 -22.87 -0.66
C GLY A 107 -0.78 -23.64 -0.76
N GLU A 108 -0.50 -24.20 -1.94
CA GLU A 108 0.68 -25.05 -2.15
C GLU A 108 2.00 -24.25 -2.22
N ASP A 109 1.99 -23.02 -2.75
CA ASP A 109 3.18 -22.16 -2.88
C ASP A 109 3.40 -21.24 -1.66
N TRP A 110 3.01 -21.73 -0.48
CA TRP A 110 2.91 -20.93 0.75
C TRP A 110 4.23 -20.25 1.15
N GLU A 111 5.40 -20.85 0.91
CA GLU A 111 6.69 -20.25 1.28
C GLU A 111 6.96 -18.97 0.50
N ALA A 112 6.74 -19.02 -0.81
CA ALA A 112 6.96 -17.87 -1.68
C ALA A 112 5.88 -16.80 -1.46
N GLU A 113 4.62 -17.22 -1.27
CA GLU A 113 3.50 -16.32 -0.92
C GLU A 113 3.74 -15.63 0.43
N TYR A 114 4.09 -16.37 1.48
CA TYR A 114 4.36 -15.82 2.81
C TYR A 114 5.53 -14.82 2.80
N ASN A 115 6.60 -15.13 2.08
CA ASN A 115 7.72 -14.20 1.94
C ASN A 115 7.29 -12.90 1.25
N ALA A 116 6.50 -12.99 0.18
CA ALA A 116 5.99 -11.81 -0.52
C ALA A 116 5.03 -10.99 0.35
N LEU A 117 4.10 -11.64 1.05
CA LEU A 117 3.18 -10.99 1.99
C LEU A 117 3.96 -10.29 3.11
N SER A 118 4.96 -10.97 3.68
CA SER A 118 5.78 -10.41 4.75
C SER A 118 6.46 -9.11 4.33
N VAL A 119 7.02 -9.01 3.11
CA VAL A 119 7.64 -7.76 2.66
C VAL A 119 6.57 -6.72 2.27
N GLY A 120 5.54 -7.13 1.54
CA GLY A 120 4.48 -6.24 1.06
C GLY A 120 3.67 -5.58 2.18
N ASP A 121 3.24 -6.35 3.17
CA ASP A 121 2.43 -5.86 4.29
C ASP A 121 3.18 -4.78 5.09
N HIS A 122 4.47 -4.98 5.34
CA HIS A 122 5.29 -3.98 6.03
C HIS A 122 5.48 -2.72 5.17
N ALA A 123 5.62 -2.84 3.85
CA ALA A 123 5.71 -1.69 2.94
C ALA A 123 4.40 -0.89 2.93
N TYR A 124 3.24 -1.55 2.89
CA TYR A 124 1.94 -0.88 2.96
C TYR A 124 1.65 -0.28 4.35
N LEU A 125 2.10 -0.93 5.42
CA LEU A 125 2.02 -0.36 6.77
C LEU A 125 2.89 0.91 6.90
N ALA A 126 4.10 0.91 6.34
CA ALA A 126 4.92 2.11 6.27
C ALA A 126 4.24 3.23 5.46
N LYS A 127 3.61 2.88 4.34
CA LYS A 127 2.84 3.81 3.50
C LYS A 127 1.62 4.40 4.20
N LEU A 128 0.92 3.62 5.03
CA LEU A 128 -0.10 4.13 5.94
C LEU A 128 0.47 5.16 6.92
N GLY A 129 1.65 4.92 7.48
CA GLY A 129 2.34 5.88 8.35
C GLY A 129 2.63 7.21 7.66
N VAL A 130 3.17 7.16 6.43
CA VAL A 130 3.44 8.35 5.60
C VAL A 130 2.15 9.10 5.24
N TYR A 131 1.09 8.37 4.89
CA TYR A 131 -0.23 8.95 4.64
C TYR A 131 -0.74 9.73 5.86
N LEU A 132 -0.72 9.10 7.04
CA LEU A 132 -1.19 9.69 8.29
C LEU A 132 -0.37 10.92 8.71
N ALA A 133 0.94 10.92 8.44
CA ALA A 133 1.83 12.02 8.81
C ALA A 133 1.70 13.25 7.89
N HIS A 134 1.41 13.05 6.60
CA HIS A 134 1.59 14.12 5.60
C HIS A 134 0.33 14.49 4.83
N PHE A 135 -0.67 13.62 4.77
CA PHE A 135 -1.83 13.82 3.91
C PHE A 135 -3.14 13.82 4.68
N ALA A 136 -3.27 12.98 5.70
CA ALA A 136 -4.47 12.96 6.53
C ALA A 136 -4.78 14.37 7.10
N PRO A 137 -6.07 14.78 7.15
CA PRO A 137 -7.26 14.00 6.80
C PRO A 137 -7.67 14.09 5.32
N ARG A 138 -6.83 14.63 4.41
CA ARG A 138 -7.13 14.61 2.97
C ARG A 138 -7.10 13.17 2.48
N THR A 139 -8.08 12.77 1.70
CA THR A 139 -8.08 11.47 1.01
C THR A 139 -7.58 11.63 -0.41
N ALA A 140 -7.00 10.58 -0.98
CA ALA A 140 -6.58 10.57 -2.36
C ALA A 140 -7.81 10.76 -3.29
N THR A 141 -7.69 11.65 -4.26
CA THR A 141 -8.73 11.90 -5.27
C THR A 141 -8.66 10.87 -6.39
N ARG A 142 -7.45 10.34 -6.63
CA ARG A 142 -7.13 9.32 -7.62
C ARG A 142 -5.98 8.47 -7.12
N SER A 143 -5.94 7.23 -7.59
CA SER A 143 -4.80 6.34 -7.37
C SER A 143 -4.51 5.55 -8.63
N THR A 144 -3.24 5.23 -8.82
CA THR A 144 -2.71 4.52 -9.97
C THR A 144 -2.05 3.25 -9.48
N PHE A 145 -2.31 2.14 -10.17
CA PHE A 145 -1.65 0.86 -9.96
C PHE A 145 -1.47 0.16 -11.32
N LEU A 146 -0.28 0.32 -11.91
CA LEU A 146 -0.01 -0.10 -13.28
C LEU A 146 0.94 -1.29 -13.31
N PRO A 147 0.57 -2.41 -13.97
CA PRO A 147 1.44 -3.56 -14.12
C PRO A 147 2.56 -3.27 -15.13
N GLY A 148 3.78 -3.70 -14.78
CA GLY A 148 4.97 -3.64 -15.62
C GLY A 148 5.46 -4.99 -16.11
N PRO A 149 6.75 -5.12 -16.45
CA PRO A 149 7.34 -6.39 -16.85
C PRO A 149 7.61 -7.31 -15.66
N THR A 150 7.84 -8.59 -15.96
CA THR A 150 8.42 -9.55 -15.04
C THR A 150 9.94 -9.56 -15.22
N THR A 151 10.70 -9.12 -14.23
CA THR A 151 12.17 -9.03 -14.33
C THR A 151 12.83 -9.13 -12.96
N LYS A 152 13.96 -9.84 -12.88
CA LYS A 152 14.74 -10.00 -11.65
C LYS A 152 15.58 -8.76 -11.30
N ASP A 153 15.85 -7.92 -12.29
CA ASP A 153 16.80 -6.81 -12.20
C ASP A 153 16.08 -5.46 -12.35
N SER A 154 15.34 -5.07 -11.32
CA SER A 154 14.49 -3.86 -11.32
C SER A 154 15.05 -2.71 -10.47
N TRP A 155 15.86 -3.00 -9.44
CA TRP A 155 16.25 -2.02 -8.42
C TRP A 155 16.91 -0.75 -8.99
N ALA A 156 17.86 -0.91 -9.89
CA ALA A 156 18.57 0.21 -10.50
C ALA A 156 17.62 1.09 -11.35
N ALA A 157 16.68 0.48 -12.08
CA ALA A 157 15.69 1.22 -12.86
C ALA A 157 14.71 1.97 -11.95
N MET A 158 14.22 1.31 -10.89
CA MET A 158 13.28 1.91 -9.95
C MET A 158 13.91 3.11 -9.20
N THR A 159 15.11 2.94 -8.68
CA THR A 159 15.83 4.01 -7.97
C THR A 159 16.23 5.18 -8.88
N ALA A 160 16.56 4.90 -10.14
CA ALA A 160 16.80 5.94 -11.14
C ALA A 160 15.52 6.73 -11.48
N ALA A 161 14.37 6.07 -11.58
CA ALA A 161 13.09 6.72 -11.89
C ALA A 161 12.71 7.77 -10.83
N ILE A 162 12.92 7.46 -9.54
CA ILE A 162 12.66 8.39 -8.43
C ILE A 162 13.82 9.36 -8.16
N GLY A 163 14.93 9.28 -8.91
CA GLY A 163 16.09 10.17 -8.74
C GLY A 163 16.88 9.97 -7.45
N ALA A 164 16.84 8.76 -6.87
CA ALA A 164 17.45 8.43 -5.58
C ALA A 164 18.82 7.76 -5.67
N GLY A 165 19.20 7.23 -6.84
CA GLY A 165 20.41 6.41 -6.98
C GLY A 165 20.31 5.05 -6.29
N THR A 166 21.29 4.17 -6.52
CA THR A 166 21.24 2.77 -6.05
C THR A 166 21.31 2.62 -4.52
N ASP A 167 21.83 3.64 -3.83
CA ASP A 167 21.98 3.77 -2.38
C ASP A 167 20.80 4.51 -1.73
N ALA A 168 19.61 4.39 -2.33
CA ALA A 168 18.42 5.08 -1.86
C ALA A 168 18.16 4.85 -0.36
N ALA A 169 17.84 5.93 0.35
CA ALA A 169 17.58 5.92 1.79
C ALA A 169 16.40 6.85 2.12
N ASP A 170 15.61 6.47 3.12
CA ASP A 170 14.48 7.28 3.59
C ASP A 170 14.95 8.65 4.11
N GLY A 171 14.16 9.68 3.85
CA GLY A 171 14.44 11.07 4.22
C GLY A 171 15.35 11.83 3.27
N GLN A 172 15.94 11.18 2.25
CA GLN A 172 16.77 11.88 1.28
C GLN A 172 15.93 12.68 0.27
N PRO A 173 16.42 13.83 -0.22
CA PRO A 173 15.81 14.53 -1.35
C PRO A 173 15.84 13.66 -2.61
N ALA A 174 14.77 13.71 -3.39
CA ALA A 174 14.60 12.98 -4.64
C ALA A 174 13.93 13.86 -5.69
N ARG A 175 14.10 13.50 -6.96
CA ARG A 175 13.42 14.14 -8.08
C ARG A 175 12.95 13.08 -9.05
N LEU A 176 11.64 13.00 -9.26
CA LEU A 176 11.05 12.08 -10.21
C LEU A 176 11.49 12.48 -11.64
N THR A 177 12.10 11.54 -12.37
CA THR A 177 12.67 11.78 -13.71
C THR A 177 12.19 10.78 -14.75
N VAL A 178 10.94 10.34 -14.64
CA VAL A 178 10.33 9.44 -15.62
C VAL A 178 10.04 10.21 -16.91
N PRO A 179 10.52 9.75 -18.09
CA PRO A 179 10.24 10.41 -19.36
C PRO A 179 8.73 10.56 -19.60
N GLY A 180 8.27 11.79 -19.86
CA GLY A 180 6.86 12.12 -20.08
C GLY A 180 6.10 12.52 -18.81
N VAL A 181 6.68 12.32 -17.62
CA VAL A 181 6.18 12.90 -16.37
C VAL A 181 6.88 14.23 -16.12
N GLU A 182 6.13 15.26 -15.73
CA GLU A 182 6.73 16.54 -15.34
C GLU A 182 7.66 16.31 -14.13
N PRO A 183 8.94 16.73 -14.19
CA PRO A 183 9.85 16.49 -13.09
C PRO A 183 9.37 17.13 -11.80
N VAL A 184 9.22 16.34 -10.75
CA VAL A 184 8.73 16.80 -9.45
C VAL A 184 9.73 16.45 -8.35
N ASP A 185 10.05 17.44 -7.52
CA ASP A 185 10.91 17.27 -6.36
C ASP A 185 10.12 16.68 -5.19
N GLY A 186 10.80 15.91 -4.34
CA GLY A 186 10.19 15.31 -3.16
C GLY A 186 11.23 14.67 -2.24
N VAL A 187 10.76 13.76 -1.39
CA VAL A 187 11.57 13.08 -0.38
C VAL A 187 11.33 11.59 -0.51
N VAL A 188 12.38 10.77 -0.50
CA VAL A 188 12.24 9.31 -0.45
C VAL A 188 11.64 8.93 0.90
N GLU A 189 10.52 8.22 0.87
CA GLU A 189 9.83 7.72 2.06
C GLU A 189 9.90 6.20 2.16
N PHE A 190 10.30 5.53 1.06
CA PHE A 190 10.34 4.08 0.98
C PHE A 190 11.63 3.66 0.29
N ALA A 191 12.52 2.99 1.02
CA ALA A 191 13.75 2.39 0.49
C ALA A 191 13.91 0.95 0.98
N GLY A 192 13.05 0.05 0.50
CA GLY A 192 13.05 -1.38 0.84
C GLY A 192 13.71 -2.24 -0.23
N SER A 193 15.04 -2.18 -0.36
CA SER A 193 15.78 -2.91 -1.40
C SER A 193 15.62 -4.44 -1.27
N PRO A 194 15.42 -5.19 -2.39
CA PRO A 194 15.24 -4.72 -3.77
C PRO A 194 13.77 -4.54 -4.17
N SER A 195 12.83 -4.61 -3.22
CA SER A 195 11.40 -4.80 -3.47
C SER A 195 10.60 -3.50 -3.61
N PHE A 196 10.97 -2.43 -2.90
CA PHE A 196 10.17 -1.20 -2.86
C PHE A 196 11.05 0.03 -2.88
N VAL A 197 10.72 0.99 -3.74
CA VAL A 197 11.28 2.33 -3.63
C VAL A 197 10.25 3.38 -3.98
N GLY A 198 10.22 4.49 -3.28
CA GLY A 198 9.23 5.51 -3.54
C GLY A 198 9.50 6.82 -2.81
N MET A 199 8.76 7.84 -3.22
CA MET A 199 8.93 9.20 -2.75
C MET A 199 7.59 9.88 -2.52
N ARG A 200 7.58 10.85 -1.63
CA ARG A 200 6.47 11.75 -1.38
C ARG A 200 6.78 13.14 -1.91
N THR A 201 5.78 13.76 -2.51
CA THR A 201 5.76 15.19 -2.87
C THR A 201 4.76 15.92 -1.98
N GLU A 202 4.47 17.20 -2.25
CA GLU A 202 3.44 17.94 -1.51
C GLU A 202 2.04 17.30 -1.64
N ASP A 203 1.73 16.73 -2.82
CA ASP A 203 0.39 16.27 -3.18
C ASP A 203 0.35 14.85 -3.76
N ALA A 204 1.44 14.07 -3.66
CA ALA A 204 1.44 12.69 -4.12
C ALA A 204 2.38 11.78 -3.32
N MET A 205 2.03 10.50 -3.25
CA MET A 205 2.94 9.42 -2.86
C MET A 205 3.15 8.49 -4.05
N TYR A 206 4.40 8.38 -4.51
CA TYR A 206 4.83 7.46 -5.55
C TYR A 206 5.52 6.26 -4.94
N MET A 207 5.25 5.06 -5.46
CA MET A 207 5.96 3.85 -5.06
C MET A 207 6.07 2.89 -6.24
N LEU A 208 7.27 2.40 -6.47
CA LEU A 208 7.60 1.33 -7.40
C LEU A 208 7.81 0.04 -6.61
N ILE A 209 7.26 -1.03 -7.15
CA ILE A 209 7.21 -2.34 -6.50
C ILE A 209 7.86 -3.37 -7.42
N HIS A 210 8.76 -4.17 -6.88
CA HIS A 210 9.22 -5.44 -7.42
C HIS A 210 8.71 -6.55 -6.49
N GLY A 211 7.57 -7.10 -6.89
CA GLY A 211 6.74 -7.95 -6.05
C GLY A 211 6.91 -9.44 -6.31
N TYR A 212 5.91 -10.19 -5.85
CA TYR A 212 5.82 -11.64 -6.05
C TYR A 212 5.95 -12.03 -7.53
N LYS A 213 6.68 -13.12 -7.79
CA LYS A 213 7.00 -13.62 -9.15
C LYS A 213 7.70 -12.58 -10.04
N ASP A 214 8.55 -11.75 -9.46
CA ASP A 214 9.37 -10.74 -10.15
C ASP A 214 8.55 -9.68 -10.92
N GLN A 215 7.26 -9.54 -10.60
CA GLN A 215 6.35 -8.62 -11.26
C GLN A 215 6.60 -7.18 -10.79
N MET A 216 6.82 -6.25 -11.73
CA MET A 216 6.93 -4.83 -11.41
C MET A 216 5.58 -4.12 -11.42
N PHE A 217 5.44 -3.10 -10.57
CA PHE A 217 4.32 -2.15 -10.60
C PHE A 217 4.78 -0.72 -10.39
N ALA A 218 4.10 0.22 -11.05
CA ALA A 218 4.15 1.64 -10.70
C ALA A 218 2.86 2.06 -10.00
N THR A 219 3.00 2.70 -8.85
CA THR A 219 1.86 3.12 -8.02
C THR A 219 1.97 4.59 -7.64
N ALA A 220 0.82 5.25 -7.56
CA ALA A 220 0.74 6.61 -7.06
C ALA A 220 -0.61 6.86 -6.36
N HIS A 221 -0.59 7.65 -5.29
CA HIS A 221 -1.79 8.24 -4.68
C HIS A 221 -1.68 9.76 -4.82
N TYR A 222 -2.72 10.39 -5.35
CA TYR A 222 -2.74 11.82 -5.62
C TYR A 222 -3.76 12.51 -4.70
N PHE A 223 -3.34 13.62 -4.07
CA PHE A 223 -4.10 14.39 -3.09
C PHE A 223 -4.49 15.78 -3.62
N ASP A 224 -4.58 15.92 -4.94
CA ASP A 224 -5.03 17.09 -5.68
C ASP A 224 -5.96 16.70 -6.85
N ASP A 225 -6.53 17.69 -7.53
CA ASP A 225 -7.49 17.47 -8.61
C ASP A 225 -6.87 17.53 -10.02
N ARG A 226 -5.53 17.45 -10.14
CA ARG A 226 -4.87 17.53 -11.46
C ARG A 226 -5.21 16.29 -12.30
N ASP A 227 -5.32 16.49 -13.62
CA ASP A 227 -5.47 15.35 -14.52
C ASP A 227 -4.16 14.55 -14.60
N ARG A 228 -4.27 13.23 -14.41
CA ARG A 228 -3.15 12.28 -14.37
C ARG A 228 -3.07 11.38 -15.59
N SER A 229 -3.92 11.60 -16.60
CA SER A 229 -3.95 10.78 -17.82
C SER A 229 -2.58 10.70 -18.50
N ALA A 230 -1.95 11.84 -18.76
CA ALA A 230 -0.63 11.89 -19.41
C ALA A 230 0.48 11.26 -18.55
N GLU A 231 0.42 11.46 -17.23
CA GLU A 231 1.36 10.88 -16.28
C GLU A 231 1.23 9.35 -16.22
N ASN A 232 0.00 8.82 -16.23
CA ASN A 232 -0.26 7.38 -16.28
C ASN A 232 0.22 6.75 -17.60
N GLU A 233 0.02 7.44 -18.74
CA GLU A 233 0.57 7.00 -20.04
C GLU A 233 2.09 6.95 -20.02
N ALA A 234 2.75 7.96 -19.43
CA ALA A 234 4.19 8.01 -19.28
C ALA A 234 4.72 6.88 -18.38
N TRP A 235 4.05 6.59 -17.27
CA TRP A 235 4.38 5.45 -16.42
C TRP A 235 4.24 4.11 -17.15
N GLN A 236 3.15 3.92 -17.90
CA GLN A 236 2.93 2.70 -18.67
C GLN A 236 4.00 2.53 -19.77
N ALA A 237 4.37 3.61 -20.45
CA ALA A 237 5.43 3.61 -21.46
C ALA A 237 6.81 3.31 -20.85
N TRP A 238 7.12 3.89 -19.69
CA TRP A 238 8.36 3.60 -18.96
C TRP A 238 8.44 2.14 -18.53
N LEU A 239 7.36 1.59 -17.93
CA LEU A 239 7.29 0.17 -17.60
C LEU A 239 7.47 -0.71 -18.84
N GLY A 240 6.82 -0.37 -19.96
CA GLY A 240 6.93 -1.11 -21.21
C GLY A 240 8.34 -1.11 -21.82
N ALA A 241 9.16 -0.09 -21.53
CA ALA A 241 10.54 -0.01 -21.99
C ALA A 241 11.52 -0.86 -21.15
N LEU A 242 11.08 -1.38 -20.00
CA LEU A 242 11.86 -2.28 -19.14
C LEU A 242 11.64 -3.78 -19.46
N ALA A 243 10.75 -4.09 -20.41
CA ALA A 243 10.40 -5.44 -20.82
C ALA A 243 11.42 -6.07 -21.78
#